data_AF-A0A9D4XEW9-F1
#
_entry.id   AF-A0A9D4XEW9-F1
#
_cell.length_a   1.000
_cell.length_b   1.000
_cell.length_c   1.000
_cell.angle_alpha   90.00
_cell.angle_beta   90.00
_cell.angle_gamma   90.00
#
_symmetry.space_group_name_H-M   'P 1'
#
loop_
_entity.id
_entity.type
_entity.pdbx_description
1 polymer ?
#
loop_
_entity_poly.entity_id
_entity_poly.type
_entity_poly.pdbx_seq_one_letter_code
_entity_poly.pdbx_strand_id
1 'polypeptide(L)'
;MAGQSRKWMILVVTIWIQAFTGTNFDFSQYSSSLKSALGISQAQLNYLATASDMGKVFGWSSGLALIYLPLSVVMFITAFMGFFGYGLQWLIINHFISLPYFLVFLLCLLSGCSICWFNTVCFVLCIRNFPVHRTLALSLTVSFNGVSAALYTLAANSIDPSSHELYLLLNSLVPLIVCIAALIPILRQPPVDSLTPDTVNRDSLVFLILNFLAIFTGLYLLLFASTASSMTSARLHFGVTILLLILPMFIPGIVYARAWARRTIHSSFKIEGSSFLLVHDEDLELHKELLSRHNSFAGNGDSYSLLSNNGSMYSNPKEGNSDVRCERIIGQDHLTMLGEEHSAAVLLRRSDFWLYYITYFCGGTIGLVYSNNLGQIAQSLGLSSSTSTIVTLYSSFSFFGRLLSAGPDYIRSCSFSYIRAVWTQQCRCQSQHCHNKYPHRFASLRFSRCTSL
;
A
#
# COMPACT_ATOMS: atom_id res chain seq x y z
N MET A 1 3.25 -12.11 -21.40
CA MET A 1 3.48 -10.64 -21.34
C MET A 1 2.25 -9.87 -20.88
N ALA A 2 1.06 -10.15 -21.45
CA ALA A 2 -0.17 -9.47 -21.04
C ALA A 2 -0.50 -9.60 -19.54
N GLY A 3 -0.30 -10.78 -18.92
CA GLY A 3 -0.53 -10.98 -17.48
C GLY A 3 0.35 -10.09 -16.59
N GLN A 4 1.65 -10.00 -16.91
CA GLN A 4 2.61 -9.17 -16.15
C GLN A 4 2.36 -7.67 -16.33
N SER A 5 1.91 -7.21 -17.49
CA SER A 5 1.51 -5.81 -17.68
C SER A 5 0.20 -5.48 -16.92
N ARG A 6 -0.74 -6.43 -16.85
CA ARG A 6 -2.02 -6.24 -16.16
C ARG A 6 -1.89 -6.11 -14.63
N LYS A 7 -0.95 -6.79 -13.97
CA LYS A 7 -0.75 -6.61 -12.51
C LYS A 7 -0.31 -5.17 -12.16
N TRP A 8 0.47 -4.53 -13.03
CA TRP A 8 0.88 -3.14 -12.85
C TRP A 8 -0.26 -2.16 -13.11
N MET A 9 -1.16 -2.48 -14.03
CA MET A 9 -2.39 -1.71 -14.21
C MET A 9 -3.22 -1.68 -12.92
N ILE A 10 -3.30 -2.79 -12.18
CA ILE A 10 -3.95 -2.82 -10.86
C ILE A 10 -3.24 -1.89 -9.87
N LEU A 11 -1.90 -1.90 -9.83
CA LEU A 11 -1.13 -1.00 -8.96
C LEU A 11 -1.44 0.47 -9.27
N VAL A 12 -1.45 0.85 -10.55
CA VAL A 12 -1.76 2.22 -10.97
C VAL A 12 -3.18 2.60 -10.59
N VAL A 13 -4.15 1.71 -10.82
CA VAL A 13 -5.54 1.94 -10.38
C VAL A 13 -5.63 2.15 -8.88
N THR A 14 -4.90 1.36 -8.08
CA THR A 14 -4.87 1.57 -6.62
C THR A 14 -4.20 2.88 -6.22
N ILE A 15 -3.17 3.34 -6.95
CA ILE A 15 -2.58 4.67 -6.76
C ILE A 15 -3.62 5.76 -7.00
N TRP A 16 -4.40 5.66 -8.09
CA TRP A 16 -5.46 6.62 -8.41
C TRP A 16 -6.56 6.64 -7.35
N ILE A 17 -7.07 5.48 -6.94
CA ILE A 17 -8.07 5.41 -5.87
C ILE A 17 -7.50 6.07 -4.59
N GLN A 18 -6.27 5.73 -4.20
CA GLN A 18 -5.68 6.30 -2.99
C GLN A 18 -5.45 7.81 -3.09
N ALA A 19 -5.00 8.31 -4.25
CA ALA A 19 -4.78 9.73 -4.50
C ALA A 19 -6.04 10.59 -4.29
N PHE A 20 -7.23 10.04 -4.50
CA PHE A 20 -8.49 10.77 -4.36
C PHE A 20 -9.34 10.38 -3.13
N THR A 21 -8.92 9.39 -2.34
CA THR A 21 -9.69 8.93 -1.16
C THR A 21 -9.09 9.37 0.18
N GLY A 22 -8.06 10.22 0.16
CA GLY A 22 -7.52 10.90 1.34
C GLY A 22 -8.32 12.13 1.79
N THR A 23 -9.64 12.09 1.66
CA THR A 23 -10.63 13.17 1.91
C THR A 23 -10.80 13.57 3.39
N ASN A 24 -9.91 13.12 4.27
CA ASN A 24 -9.84 13.62 5.65
C ASN A 24 -8.83 14.76 5.78
N PHE A 25 -7.82 14.79 4.90
CA PHE A 25 -6.75 15.77 4.99
C PHE A 25 -7.18 17.17 4.54
N ASP A 26 -8.32 17.28 3.86
CA ASP A 26 -8.87 18.54 3.37
C ASP A 26 -10.05 19.06 4.23
N PHE A 27 -10.41 18.37 5.34
CA PHE A 27 -11.46 18.81 6.26
C PHE A 27 -11.28 20.27 6.71
N SER A 28 -10.04 20.66 7.00
CA SER A 28 -9.68 22.02 7.40
C SER A 28 -10.08 23.09 6.38
N GLN A 29 -10.18 22.76 5.09
CA GLN A 29 -10.51 23.71 4.02
C GLN A 29 -11.99 24.12 4.07
N TYR A 30 -12.91 23.19 4.37
CA TYR A 30 -14.36 23.49 4.39
C TYR A 30 -14.97 23.54 5.79
N SER A 31 -14.23 23.14 6.83
CA SER A 31 -14.74 23.05 8.20
C SER A 31 -15.33 24.35 8.75
N SER A 32 -14.77 25.52 8.40
CA SER A 32 -15.28 26.84 8.79
C SER A 32 -16.63 27.14 8.15
N SER A 33 -16.78 26.86 6.85
CA SER A 33 -18.04 27.01 6.13
C SER A 33 -19.10 26.06 6.67
N LEU A 34 -18.74 24.81 6.97
CA LEU A 34 -19.64 23.83 7.57
C LEU A 34 -20.14 24.27 8.96
N LYS A 35 -19.23 24.81 9.78
CA LYS A 35 -19.57 25.37 11.09
C LYS A 35 -20.57 26.52 10.99
N SER A 36 -20.32 27.44 10.06
CA SER A 36 -21.19 28.60 9.83
C SER A 36 -22.56 28.17 9.31
N ALA A 37 -22.60 27.25 8.34
CA ALA A 37 -23.85 26.77 7.74
C ALA A 37 -24.77 26.05 8.75
N LEU A 38 -24.18 25.34 9.71
CA LEU A 38 -24.91 24.63 10.77
C LEU A 38 -25.20 25.47 12.02
N GLY A 39 -24.57 26.64 12.17
CA GLY A 39 -24.69 27.47 13.37
C GLY A 39 -24.17 26.79 14.65
N ILE A 40 -23.13 25.96 14.54
CA ILE A 40 -22.64 25.13 15.67
C ILE A 40 -21.41 25.70 16.37
N SER A 41 -21.19 25.26 17.60
CA SER A 41 -19.99 25.59 18.39
C SER A 41 -18.73 24.88 17.86
N GLN A 42 -17.55 25.35 18.29
CA GLN A 42 -16.28 24.71 17.94
C GLN A 42 -16.19 23.27 18.45
N ALA A 43 -16.70 23.01 19.67
CA ALA A 43 -16.73 21.67 20.23
C ALA A 43 -17.59 20.72 19.38
N GLN A 44 -18.76 21.18 18.92
CA GLN A 44 -19.62 20.40 18.03
C GLN A 44 -18.98 20.12 16.67
N LEU A 45 -18.23 21.08 16.10
CA LEU A 45 -17.47 20.85 14.86
C LEU A 45 -16.39 19.79 15.08
N ASN A 46 -15.67 19.84 16.20
CA ASN A 46 -14.66 18.86 16.54
C ASN A 46 -15.25 17.46 16.69
N TYR A 47 -16.45 17.33 17.28
CA TYR A 47 -17.17 16.06 17.33
C TYR A 47 -17.57 15.53 15.94
N LEU A 48 -17.86 16.39 14.95
CA LEU A 48 -18.09 15.93 13.57
C LEU A 48 -16.80 15.37 12.94
N ALA A 49 -15.66 16.01 13.18
CA ALA A 49 -14.37 15.48 12.75
C ALA A 49 -14.06 14.13 13.44
N THR A 50 -14.31 14.04 14.74
CA THR A 50 -14.21 12.79 15.49
C THR A 50 -15.17 11.71 14.96
N ALA A 51 -16.37 12.08 14.52
CA ALA A 51 -17.31 11.13 13.92
C ALA A 51 -16.74 10.49 12.65
N SER A 52 -16.10 11.29 11.78
CA SER A 52 -15.39 10.78 10.61
C SER A 52 -14.25 9.82 11.00
N ASP A 53 -13.43 10.19 11.98
CA ASP A 53 -12.38 9.28 12.46
C ASP A 53 -12.93 8.00 13.09
N MET A 54 -14.04 8.09 13.82
CA MET A 54 -14.75 6.94 14.37
C MET A 54 -15.29 6.03 13.27
N GLY A 55 -15.72 6.58 12.14
CA GLY A 55 -16.06 5.82 10.94
C GLY A 55 -14.93 4.88 10.50
N LYS A 56 -13.67 5.31 10.61
CA LYS A 56 -12.50 4.47 10.28
C LYS A 56 -12.32 3.31 11.26
N VAL A 57 -12.72 3.47 12.52
CA VAL A 57 -12.70 2.41 13.55
C VAL A 57 -13.66 1.28 13.18
N PHE A 58 -14.83 1.61 12.61
CA PHE A 58 -15.77 0.63 12.05
C PHE A 58 -15.26 -0.05 10.76
N GLY A 59 -14.01 0.22 10.37
CA GLY A 59 -13.34 -0.37 9.23
C GLY A 59 -13.24 -1.90 9.23
N TRP A 60 -13.30 -2.58 10.37
CA TRP A 60 -13.31 -4.05 10.41
C TRP A 60 -14.44 -4.67 9.56
N SER A 61 -15.53 -3.93 9.37
CA SER A 61 -16.66 -4.31 8.52
C SER A 61 -16.29 -4.49 7.04
N SER A 62 -15.28 -3.77 6.53
CA SER A 62 -14.82 -3.92 5.14
C SER A 62 -14.18 -5.29 4.90
N GLY A 63 -13.37 -5.75 5.85
CA GLY A 63 -12.74 -7.06 5.85
C GLY A 63 -13.79 -8.17 5.88
N LEU A 64 -14.84 -8.00 6.69
CA LEU A 64 -15.98 -8.92 6.73
C LEU A 64 -16.74 -8.93 5.40
N ALA A 65 -17.03 -7.76 4.83
CA ALA A 65 -17.72 -7.64 3.55
C ALA A 65 -16.97 -8.35 2.42
N LEU A 66 -15.64 -8.26 2.38
CA LEU A 66 -14.80 -8.93 1.38
C LEU A 66 -14.75 -10.46 1.51
N ILE A 67 -15.19 -11.04 2.64
CA ILE A 67 -15.36 -12.49 2.79
C ILE A 67 -16.60 -12.97 2.04
N TYR A 68 -17.69 -12.20 2.14
CA TYR A 68 -19.01 -12.61 1.65
C TYR A 68 -19.34 -12.06 0.26
N LEU A 69 -18.76 -10.91 -0.12
CA LEU A 69 -19.06 -10.20 -1.34
C LEU A 69 -17.83 -10.13 -2.26
N PRO A 70 -18.04 -10.12 -3.59
CA PRO A 70 -16.94 -9.92 -4.53
C PRO A 70 -16.35 -8.50 -4.39
N LEU A 71 -15.06 -8.37 -4.67
CA LEU A 71 -14.31 -7.12 -4.48
C LEU A 71 -14.90 -5.93 -5.26
N SER A 72 -15.45 -6.16 -6.46
CA SER A 72 -16.13 -5.12 -7.24
C SER A 72 -17.36 -4.57 -6.53
N VAL A 73 -18.17 -5.42 -5.90
CA VAL A 73 -19.36 -4.99 -5.15
C VAL A 73 -18.96 -4.20 -3.92
N VAL A 74 -17.94 -4.65 -3.17
CA VAL A 74 -17.44 -3.91 -2.01
C VAL A 74 -16.92 -2.52 -2.41
N MET A 75 -16.21 -2.42 -3.54
CA MET A 75 -15.76 -1.13 -4.08
C MET A 75 -16.94 -0.20 -4.42
N PHE A 76 -18.02 -0.71 -5.00
CA PHE A 76 -19.21 0.10 -5.27
C PHE A 76 -19.88 0.57 -3.97
N ILE A 77 -20.04 -0.33 -2.99
CA ILE A 77 -20.65 0.03 -1.70
C ILE A 77 -19.87 1.19 -1.06
N THR A 78 -18.54 1.11 -1.00
CA THR A 78 -17.74 2.19 -0.42
C THR A 78 -17.80 3.49 -1.24
N ALA A 79 -17.86 3.41 -2.57
CA ALA A 79 -18.04 4.60 -3.42
C ALA A 79 -19.38 5.28 -3.17
N PHE A 80 -20.47 4.52 -3.04
CA PHE A 80 -21.79 5.06 -2.69
C PHE A 80 -21.81 5.65 -1.27
N MET A 81 -21.18 4.99 -0.29
CA MET A 81 -21.06 5.53 1.07
C MET A 81 -20.37 6.90 1.07
N GLY A 82 -19.27 7.05 0.30
CA GLY A 82 -18.54 8.31 0.17
C GLY A 82 -19.34 9.37 -0.58
N PHE A 83 -19.97 8.99 -1.69
CA PHE A 83 -20.82 9.86 -2.51
C PHE A 83 -21.95 10.47 -1.68
N PHE A 84 -22.73 9.65 -0.97
CA PHE A 84 -23.81 10.14 -0.11
C PHE A 84 -23.30 10.87 1.13
N GLY A 85 -22.26 10.36 1.78
CA GLY A 85 -21.68 10.96 2.98
C GLY A 85 -21.23 12.40 2.74
N TYR A 86 -20.44 12.64 1.69
CA TYR A 86 -19.95 13.98 1.33
C TYR A 86 -20.95 14.79 0.52
N GLY A 87 -21.73 14.16 -0.35
CA GLY A 87 -22.70 14.85 -1.22
C GLY A 87 -23.84 15.49 -0.42
N LEU A 88 -24.35 14.81 0.61
CA LEU A 88 -25.35 15.39 1.50
C LEU A 88 -24.77 16.51 2.37
N GLN A 89 -23.51 16.40 2.80
CA GLN A 89 -22.80 17.50 3.49
C GLN A 89 -22.65 18.72 2.57
N TRP A 90 -22.35 18.51 1.28
CA TRP A 90 -22.26 19.60 0.30
C TRP A 90 -23.60 20.35 0.13
N LEU A 91 -24.72 19.62 0.05
CA LEU A 91 -26.07 20.21 -0.02
C LEU A 91 -26.41 21.02 1.24
N ILE A 92 -25.93 20.60 2.42
CA ILE A 92 -26.10 21.34 3.68
C ILE A 92 -25.36 22.69 3.63
N ILE A 93 -24.09 22.69 3.21
CA ILE A 93 -23.31 23.95 3.16
C ILE A 93 -23.93 24.94 2.17
N ASN A 94 -24.47 24.46 1.05
CA ASN A 94 -25.19 25.27 0.07
C ASN A 94 -26.59 25.72 0.53
N HIS A 95 -27.00 25.37 1.76
CA HIS A 95 -28.33 25.66 2.29
C HIS A 95 -29.52 25.09 1.48
N PHE A 96 -29.28 24.08 0.63
CA PHE A 96 -30.36 23.40 -0.11
C PHE A 96 -31.19 22.49 0.81
N ILE A 97 -30.54 21.88 1.80
CA ILE A 97 -31.20 21.02 2.80
C ILE A 97 -30.78 21.43 4.20
N SER A 98 -31.69 21.28 5.16
CA SER A 98 -31.38 21.39 6.58
C SER A 98 -31.55 20.03 7.24
N LEU A 99 -30.54 19.58 7.97
CA LEU A 99 -30.55 18.31 8.67
C LEU A 99 -30.19 18.53 10.15
N PRO A 100 -30.81 17.80 11.09
CA PRO A 100 -30.43 17.85 12.49
C PRO A 100 -28.98 17.41 12.67
N TYR A 101 -28.29 17.98 13.66
CA TYR A 101 -26.89 17.72 13.95
C TYR A 101 -26.52 16.23 14.03
N PHE A 102 -27.40 15.41 14.62
CA PHE A 102 -27.20 13.97 14.72
C PHE A 102 -27.11 13.27 13.34
N LEU A 103 -27.90 13.69 12.35
CA LEU A 103 -27.80 13.13 11.00
C LEU A 103 -26.50 13.57 10.32
N VAL A 104 -26.05 14.82 10.53
CA VAL A 104 -24.74 15.29 10.04
C VAL A 104 -23.60 14.48 10.65
N PHE A 105 -23.68 14.18 11.95
CA PHE A 105 -22.74 13.30 12.63
C PHE A 105 -22.67 11.91 11.98
N LEU A 106 -23.83 11.32 11.66
CA LEU A 106 -23.89 10.04 10.94
C LEU A 106 -23.34 10.12 9.51
N LEU A 107 -23.54 11.25 8.81
CA LEU A 107 -22.95 11.47 7.49
C LEU A 107 -21.43 11.54 7.55
N CYS A 108 -20.87 12.24 8.55
CA CYS A 108 -19.43 12.27 8.77
C CYS A 108 -18.88 10.87 9.09
N LEU A 109 -19.57 10.10 9.95
CA LEU A 109 -19.23 8.71 10.24
C LEU A 109 -19.25 7.84 8.97
N LEU A 110 -20.27 7.98 8.13
CA LEU A 110 -20.40 7.25 6.86
C LEU A 110 -19.25 7.59 5.90
N SER A 111 -18.91 8.87 5.75
CA SER A 111 -17.75 9.34 4.97
C SER A 111 -16.45 8.73 5.47
N GLY A 112 -16.22 8.75 6.79
CA GLY A 112 -15.05 8.14 7.42
C GLY A 112 -14.95 6.63 7.19
N CYS A 113 -16.09 5.93 7.28
CA CYS A 113 -16.16 4.50 7.01
C CYS A 113 -15.82 4.17 5.54
N SER A 114 -16.28 4.99 4.59
CA SER A 114 -15.94 4.86 3.16
C SER A 114 -14.42 4.94 2.92
N ILE A 115 -13.73 5.91 3.53
CA ILE A 115 -12.27 6.05 3.38
C ILE A 115 -11.54 4.78 3.84
N CYS A 116 -12.00 4.17 4.92
CA CYS A 116 -11.42 2.94 5.44
C CYS A 116 -11.66 1.74 4.52
N TRP A 117 -12.86 1.63 3.96
CA TRP A 117 -13.21 0.58 3.02
C TRP A 117 -12.39 0.69 1.73
N PHE A 118 -12.20 1.91 1.20
CA PHE A 118 -11.30 2.15 0.08
C PHE A 118 -9.87 1.67 0.34
N ASN A 119 -9.31 2.03 1.49
CA ASN A 119 -7.99 1.57 1.90
C ASN A 119 -7.92 0.04 1.92
N THR A 120 -8.92 -0.62 2.50
CA THR A 120 -8.96 -2.09 2.59
C THR A 120 -8.97 -2.74 1.21
N VAL A 121 -9.82 -2.25 0.28
CA VAL A 121 -9.89 -2.76 -1.09
C VAL A 121 -8.53 -2.61 -1.80
N CYS A 122 -7.89 -1.44 -1.70
CA CYS A 122 -6.57 -1.20 -2.26
C CYS A 122 -5.49 -2.11 -1.66
N PHE A 123 -5.53 -2.36 -0.35
CA PHE A 123 -4.58 -3.26 0.30
C PHE A 123 -4.72 -4.70 -0.17
N VAL A 124 -5.96 -5.20 -0.25
CA VAL A 124 -6.23 -6.55 -0.77
C VAL A 124 -5.77 -6.70 -2.23
N LEU A 125 -6.00 -5.68 -3.06
CA LEU A 125 -5.50 -5.65 -4.44
C LEU A 125 -3.96 -5.72 -4.50
N CYS A 126 -3.27 -4.91 -3.69
CA CYS A 126 -1.80 -4.90 -3.64
C CYS A 126 -1.23 -6.24 -3.18
N ILE A 127 -1.77 -6.79 -2.09
CA ILE A 127 -1.28 -8.05 -1.50
C ILE A 127 -1.48 -9.22 -2.47
N ARG A 128 -2.64 -9.30 -3.14
CA ARG A 128 -2.94 -10.38 -4.09
C ARG A 128 -2.07 -10.32 -5.35
N ASN A 129 -1.75 -9.13 -5.84
CA ASN A 129 -1.00 -8.95 -7.09
C ASN A 129 0.53 -8.93 -6.89
N PHE A 130 1.01 -8.60 -5.69
CA PHE A 130 2.44 -8.48 -5.38
C PHE A 130 2.80 -9.23 -4.08
N PRO A 131 2.72 -10.57 -4.05
CA PRO A 131 2.94 -11.34 -2.82
C PRO A 131 4.37 -11.18 -2.25
N VAL A 132 5.39 -11.07 -3.12
CA VAL A 132 6.79 -10.87 -2.74
C VAL A 132 7.04 -9.42 -2.30
N HIS A 133 6.60 -8.46 -3.12
CA HIS A 133 6.86 -7.03 -2.95
C HIS A 133 5.68 -6.27 -2.32
N ARG A 134 4.87 -6.95 -1.50
CA ARG A 134 3.63 -6.38 -0.93
C ARG A 134 3.89 -5.10 -0.15
N THR A 135 4.99 -5.02 0.60
CA THR A 135 5.33 -3.83 1.38
C THR A 135 5.58 -2.62 0.49
N LEU A 136 6.34 -2.81 -0.60
CA LEU A 136 6.62 -1.76 -1.60
C LEU A 136 5.34 -1.30 -2.31
N ALA A 137 4.45 -2.24 -2.65
CA ALA A 137 3.17 -1.91 -3.27
C ALA A 137 2.25 -1.13 -2.30
N LEU A 138 2.16 -1.58 -1.05
CA LEU A 138 1.35 -0.94 -0.01
C LEU A 138 1.88 0.45 0.34
N SER A 139 3.19 0.62 0.57
CA SER A 139 3.78 1.91 0.92
C SER A 139 3.63 2.94 -0.21
N LEU A 140 3.85 2.51 -1.46
CA LEU A 140 3.70 3.35 -2.64
C LEU A 140 2.25 3.79 -2.83
N THR A 141 1.28 2.88 -2.69
CA THR A 141 -0.13 3.23 -2.91
C THR A 141 -0.71 4.06 -1.77
N VAL A 142 -0.43 3.70 -0.52
CA VAL A 142 -0.96 4.41 0.65
C VAL A 142 -0.32 5.79 0.84
N SER A 143 0.90 6.01 0.33
CA SER A 143 1.50 7.34 0.33
C SER A 143 0.65 8.31 -0.46
N PHE A 144 0.11 7.92 -1.62
CA PHE A 144 -0.74 8.78 -2.44
C PHE A 144 -1.99 9.28 -1.74
N ASN A 145 -2.51 8.54 -0.74
CA ASN A 145 -3.58 9.04 0.12
C ASN A 145 -3.17 10.27 0.95
N GLY A 146 -1.88 10.42 1.25
CA GLY A 146 -1.31 11.60 1.91
C GLY A 146 -1.23 12.85 1.02
N VAL A 147 -1.16 12.73 -0.32
CA VAL A 147 -1.15 13.89 -1.22
C VAL A 147 -2.55 14.35 -1.64
N SER A 148 -3.62 13.66 -1.21
CA SER A 148 -4.99 14.01 -1.59
C SER A 148 -5.34 15.46 -1.29
N ALA A 149 -4.94 16.01 -0.14
CA ALA A 149 -5.22 17.41 0.18
C ALA A 149 -4.60 18.38 -0.82
N ALA A 150 -3.33 18.18 -1.20
CA ALA A 150 -2.65 19.00 -2.20
C ALA A 150 -3.33 18.89 -3.59
N LEU A 151 -3.77 17.68 -3.95
CA LEU A 151 -4.52 17.43 -5.18
C LEU A 151 -5.86 18.16 -5.20
N TYR A 152 -6.63 18.06 -4.12
CA TYR A 152 -7.92 18.75 -4.01
C TYR A 152 -7.76 20.27 -3.95
N THR A 153 -6.71 20.80 -3.29
CA THR A 153 -6.38 22.23 -3.33
C THR A 153 -6.14 22.72 -4.76
N LEU A 154 -5.32 22.00 -5.54
CA LEU A 154 -5.09 22.37 -6.95
C LEU A 154 -6.36 22.25 -7.79
N ALA A 155 -7.15 21.19 -7.59
CA ALA A 155 -8.41 20.99 -8.29
C ALA A 155 -9.40 22.13 -8.00
N ALA A 156 -9.62 22.46 -6.73
CA ALA A 156 -10.51 23.55 -6.31
C ALA A 156 -10.03 24.90 -6.87
N ASN A 157 -8.75 25.25 -6.70
CA ASN A 157 -8.18 26.49 -7.22
C ASN A 157 -8.21 26.58 -8.75
N SER A 158 -8.22 25.45 -9.46
CA SER A 158 -8.32 25.42 -10.93
C SER A 158 -9.73 25.72 -11.45
N ILE A 159 -10.76 25.45 -10.63
CA ILE A 159 -12.18 25.65 -10.94
C ILE A 159 -12.61 27.02 -10.42
N ASP A 160 -12.54 27.22 -9.10
CA ASP A 160 -12.88 28.45 -8.41
C ASP A 160 -12.11 28.55 -7.08
N PRO A 161 -11.08 29.42 -6.98
CA PRO A 161 -10.32 29.63 -5.76
C PRO A 161 -11.12 30.16 -4.57
N SER A 162 -12.31 30.72 -4.80
CA SER A 162 -13.11 31.37 -3.76
C SER A 162 -14.09 30.43 -3.06
N SER A 163 -14.43 29.29 -3.69
CA SER A 163 -15.45 28.38 -3.19
C SER A 163 -14.86 27.21 -2.38
N HIS A 164 -15.03 27.29 -1.06
CA HIS A 164 -14.63 26.22 -0.13
C HIS A 164 -15.58 25.00 -0.18
N GLU A 165 -16.78 25.18 -0.74
CA GLU A 165 -17.80 24.14 -0.85
C GLU A 165 -17.44 23.10 -1.91
N LEU A 166 -16.66 23.51 -2.92
CA LEU A 166 -16.18 22.63 -3.98
C LEU A 166 -15.39 21.44 -3.45
N TYR A 167 -14.71 21.55 -2.31
CA TYR A 167 -13.98 20.43 -1.71
C TYR A 167 -14.92 19.26 -1.38
N LEU A 168 -16.10 19.53 -0.79
CA LEU A 168 -17.08 18.48 -0.51
C LEU A 168 -17.68 17.88 -1.78
N LEU A 169 -17.95 18.71 -2.79
CA LEU A 169 -18.44 18.25 -4.09
C LEU A 169 -17.43 17.32 -4.77
N LEU A 170 -16.15 17.72 -4.77
CA LEU A 170 -15.05 16.93 -5.32
C LEU A 170 -14.86 15.63 -4.52
N ASN A 171 -14.93 15.67 -3.19
CA ASN A 171 -14.87 14.48 -2.33
C ASN A 171 -16.02 13.49 -2.56
N SER A 172 -17.18 13.97 -3.00
CA SER A 172 -18.32 13.12 -3.34
C SER A 172 -18.16 12.50 -4.74
N LEU A 173 -17.83 13.30 -5.75
CA LEU A 173 -17.86 12.88 -7.16
C LEU A 173 -16.59 12.19 -7.62
N VAL A 174 -15.41 12.71 -7.24
CA VAL A 174 -14.13 12.23 -7.78
C VAL A 174 -13.86 10.78 -7.38
N PRO A 175 -14.01 10.36 -6.10
CA PRO A 175 -13.85 8.95 -5.74
C PRO A 175 -14.82 8.02 -6.49
N LEU A 176 -16.06 8.45 -6.70
CA LEU A 176 -17.06 7.67 -7.44
C LEU A 176 -16.64 7.47 -8.91
N ILE A 177 -16.21 8.53 -9.59
CA ILE A 177 -15.75 8.48 -10.99
C ILE A 177 -14.51 7.59 -11.10
N VAL A 178 -13.54 7.75 -10.20
CA VAL A 178 -12.31 6.95 -10.17
C VAL A 178 -12.64 5.47 -9.96
N CYS A 179 -13.61 5.14 -9.13
CA CYS A 179 -14.03 3.74 -8.91
C CYS A 179 -14.71 3.12 -10.13
N ILE A 180 -15.55 3.89 -10.83
CA ILE A 180 -16.17 3.43 -12.09
C ILE A 180 -15.08 3.15 -13.13
N ALA A 181 -14.09 4.04 -13.26
CA ALA A 181 -12.95 3.83 -14.16
C ALA A 181 -12.07 2.63 -13.74
N ALA A 182 -11.89 2.42 -12.43
CA ALA A 182 -11.12 1.33 -11.84
C ALA A 182 -11.75 -0.07 -12.05
N LEU A 183 -13.05 -0.13 -12.34
CA LEU A 183 -13.79 -1.38 -12.47
C LEU A 183 -13.24 -2.26 -13.60
N ILE A 184 -12.97 -1.69 -14.78
CA ILE A 184 -12.55 -2.46 -15.95
C ILE A 184 -11.22 -3.19 -15.68
N PRO A 185 -10.17 -2.52 -15.18
CA PRO A 185 -8.94 -3.19 -14.75
C PRO A 185 -9.17 -4.27 -13.69
N ILE A 186 -10.01 -3.99 -12.70
CA ILE A 186 -10.20 -4.87 -11.54
C ILE A 186 -11.00 -6.13 -11.89
N LEU A 187 -11.97 -6.04 -12.80
CA LEU A 187 -12.68 -7.21 -13.32
C LEU A 187 -11.80 -8.06 -14.25
N ARG A 188 -10.76 -7.47 -14.86
CA ARG A 188 -9.83 -8.15 -15.77
C ARG A 188 -8.51 -8.51 -15.11
N GLN A 189 -8.53 -8.83 -13.81
CA GLN A 189 -7.36 -9.25 -13.07
C GLN A 189 -6.64 -10.42 -13.76
N PRO A 190 -5.31 -10.34 -13.91
CA PRO A 190 -4.56 -11.47 -14.44
C PRO A 190 -4.56 -12.62 -13.43
N PRO A 191 -4.51 -13.88 -13.90
CA PRO A 191 -4.21 -15.00 -13.01
C PRO A 191 -2.84 -14.78 -12.36
N VAL A 192 -2.69 -15.21 -11.11
CA VAL A 192 -1.43 -15.13 -10.37
C VAL A 192 -0.50 -16.20 -10.92
N ASP A 193 0.36 -15.82 -11.87
CA ASP A 193 1.38 -16.71 -12.42
C ASP A 193 2.59 -16.79 -11.47
N SER A 194 3.20 -17.98 -11.36
CA SER A 194 4.45 -18.17 -10.61
C SER A 194 5.57 -17.30 -11.19
N LEU A 195 6.10 -16.39 -10.37
CA LEU A 195 7.17 -15.46 -10.75
C LEU A 195 8.50 -16.21 -10.88
N THR A 196 9.22 -16.04 -11.99
CA THR A 196 10.61 -16.48 -12.13
C THR A 196 11.55 -15.50 -11.41
N PRO A 197 12.74 -15.92 -10.94
CA PRO A 197 13.66 -15.03 -10.21
C PRO A 197 14.03 -13.76 -10.99
N ASP A 198 14.18 -13.86 -12.31
CA ASP A 198 14.37 -12.72 -13.20
C ASP A 198 13.24 -11.68 -13.14
N THR A 199 12.00 -12.13 -12.97
CA THR A 199 10.84 -11.23 -12.86
C THR A 199 10.80 -10.51 -11.52
N VAL A 200 11.28 -11.14 -10.45
CA VAL A 200 11.36 -10.53 -9.11
C VAL A 200 12.33 -9.35 -9.10
N ASN A 201 13.53 -9.52 -9.67
CA ASN A 201 14.51 -8.44 -9.77
C ASN A 201 14.03 -7.28 -10.64
N ARG A 202 13.32 -7.58 -11.74
CA ARG A 202 12.72 -6.55 -12.59
C ARG A 202 11.61 -5.79 -11.88
N ASP A 203 10.77 -6.49 -11.13
CA ASP A 203 9.71 -5.85 -10.35
C ASP A 203 10.30 -4.88 -9.32
N SER A 204 11.39 -5.25 -8.64
CA SER A 204 12.10 -4.35 -7.71
C SER A 204 12.58 -3.07 -8.39
N LEU A 205 13.12 -3.19 -9.61
CA LEU A 205 13.56 -2.03 -10.40
C LEU A 205 12.38 -1.15 -10.82
N VAL A 206 11.25 -1.75 -11.22
CA VAL A 206 10.03 -0.98 -11.55
C VAL A 206 9.53 -0.24 -10.30
N PHE A 207 9.45 -0.90 -9.15
CA PHE A 207 9.09 -0.25 -7.89
C PHE A 207 10.05 0.88 -7.53
N LEU A 208 11.36 0.70 -7.73
CA LEU A 208 12.35 1.75 -7.46
C LEU A 208 12.08 3.00 -8.32
N ILE A 209 11.86 2.82 -9.63
CA ILE A 209 11.53 3.93 -10.55
C ILE A 209 10.22 4.59 -10.13
N LEU A 210 9.19 3.81 -9.79
CA LEU A 210 7.91 4.34 -9.34
C LEU A 210 8.03 5.12 -8.02
N ASN A 211 8.89 4.68 -7.09
CA ASN A 211 9.17 5.40 -5.85
C ASN A 211 9.88 6.74 -6.12
N PHE A 212 10.88 6.78 -7.01
CA PHE A 212 11.50 8.05 -7.41
C PHE A 212 10.51 9.00 -8.07
N LEU A 213 9.64 8.48 -8.94
CA LEU A 213 8.56 9.27 -9.53
C LEU A 213 7.57 9.79 -8.49
N ALA A 214 7.24 8.96 -7.49
CA ALA A 214 6.38 9.38 -6.39
C ALA A 214 7.04 10.48 -5.54
N ILE A 215 8.34 10.36 -5.23
CA ILE A 215 9.10 11.42 -4.55
C ILE A 215 9.04 12.72 -5.35
N PHE A 216 9.31 12.66 -6.66
CA PHE A 216 9.23 13.83 -7.53
C PHE A 216 7.82 14.45 -7.53
N THR A 217 6.78 13.62 -7.62
CA THR A 217 5.38 14.08 -7.60
C THR A 217 5.02 14.73 -6.26
N GLY A 218 5.46 14.15 -5.14
CA GLY A 218 5.24 14.71 -3.80
C GLY A 218 5.97 16.04 -3.61
N LEU A 219 7.22 16.16 -4.07
CA LEU A 219 7.97 17.42 -4.04
C LEU A 219 7.33 18.49 -4.92
N TYR A 220 6.87 18.11 -6.11
CA TYR A 220 6.15 19.01 -7.01
C TYR A 220 4.88 19.56 -6.35
N LEU A 221 4.06 18.69 -5.77
CA LEU A 221 2.84 19.08 -5.07
C LEU A 221 3.13 19.97 -3.86
N LEU A 222 4.15 19.64 -3.06
CA LEU A 222 4.57 20.46 -1.92
C LEU A 222 4.92 21.90 -2.33
N LEU A 223 5.64 22.06 -3.44
CA LEU A 223 6.09 23.37 -3.91
C LEU A 223 5.01 24.17 -4.64
N PHE A 224 4.15 23.49 -5.41
CA PHE A 224 3.26 24.16 -6.37
C PHE A 224 1.78 24.14 -5.99
N ALA A 225 1.33 23.32 -5.04
CA ALA A 225 -0.09 23.25 -4.70
C ALA A 225 -0.64 24.53 -4.05
N SER A 226 0.19 25.22 -3.25
CA SER A 226 -0.23 26.44 -2.52
C SER A 226 0.35 27.74 -3.08
N THR A 227 1.20 27.69 -4.11
CA THR A 227 1.86 28.88 -4.70
C THR A 227 1.16 29.39 -5.97
N ALA A 228 0.12 28.71 -6.42
CA ALA A 228 -0.66 29.13 -7.59
C ALA A 228 -1.42 30.44 -7.31
N SER A 229 -0.89 31.56 -7.79
CA SER A 229 -1.44 32.91 -7.60
C SER A 229 -2.57 33.26 -8.56
N SER A 230 -2.71 32.53 -9.68
CA SER A 230 -3.75 32.74 -10.69
C SER A 230 -4.47 31.43 -11.04
N MET A 231 -5.73 31.52 -11.45
CA MET A 231 -6.52 30.37 -11.90
C MET A 231 -5.84 29.64 -13.07
N THR A 232 -5.19 30.36 -13.98
CA THR A 232 -4.42 29.77 -15.10
C THR A 232 -3.22 28.99 -14.60
N SER A 233 -2.46 29.54 -13.64
CA SER A 233 -1.35 28.84 -12.99
C SER A 233 -1.84 27.58 -12.27
N ALA A 234 -2.96 27.66 -11.54
CA ALA A 234 -3.56 26.51 -10.86
C ALA A 234 -3.97 25.41 -11.85
N ARG A 235 -4.58 25.77 -12.99
CA ARG A 235 -4.92 24.81 -14.07
C ARG A 235 -3.69 24.14 -14.67
N LEU A 236 -2.62 24.90 -14.90
CA LEU A 236 -1.35 24.35 -15.39
C LEU A 236 -0.74 23.37 -14.39
N HIS A 237 -0.64 23.76 -13.11
CA HIS A 237 -0.10 22.90 -12.06
C HIS A 237 -0.95 21.65 -11.83
N PHE A 238 -2.28 21.78 -11.88
CA PHE A 238 -3.19 20.65 -11.82
C PHE A 238 -3.00 19.72 -13.02
N GLY A 239 -2.92 20.26 -14.25
CA GLY A 239 -2.67 19.47 -15.46
C GLY A 239 -1.35 18.71 -15.43
N VAL A 240 -0.27 19.34 -14.98
CA VAL A 240 1.03 18.68 -14.77
C VAL A 240 0.93 17.57 -13.72
N THR A 241 0.20 17.80 -12.63
CA THR A 241 0.01 16.79 -11.59
C THR A 241 -0.76 15.58 -12.12
N ILE A 242 -1.82 15.79 -12.89
CA ILE A 242 -2.57 14.70 -13.55
C ILE A 242 -1.64 13.94 -14.52
N LEU A 243 -0.80 14.63 -15.29
CA LEU A 243 0.20 13.98 -16.15
C LEU A 243 1.17 13.10 -15.35
N LEU A 244 1.66 13.59 -14.21
CA LEU A 244 2.53 12.83 -13.30
C LEU A 244 1.83 11.59 -12.73
N LEU A 245 0.52 11.65 -12.45
CA LEU A 245 -0.28 10.50 -12.00
C LEU A 245 -0.56 9.47 -13.11
N ILE A 246 -0.53 9.88 -14.39
CA ILE A 246 -0.68 8.97 -15.54
C ILE A 246 0.64 8.24 -15.84
N LEU A 247 1.79 8.88 -15.63
CA LEU A 247 3.11 8.36 -15.98
C LEU A 247 3.44 6.93 -15.42
N PRO A 248 3.02 6.55 -14.19
CA PRO A 248 3.17 5.19 -13.66
C PRO A 248 2.62 4.09 -14.57
N MET A 249 1.64 4.38 -15.44
CA MET A 249 1.06 3.42 -16.37
C MET A 249 2.06 2.95 -17.44
N PHE A 250 2.93 3.85 -17.90
CA PHE A 250 3.84 3.56 -19.01
C PHE A 250 5.14 2.87 -18.57
N ILE A 251 5.60 3.14 -17.35
CA ILE A 251 6.90 2.66 -16.84
C ILE A 251 7.03 1.13 -16.93
N PRO A 252 6.09 0.31 -16.42
CA PRO A 252 6.18 -1.14 -16.55
C PRO A 252 6.19 -1.59 -18.00
N GLY A 253 5.34 -1.00 -18.85
CA GLY A 253 5.28 -1.31 -20.28
C GLY A 253 6.64 -1.12 -20.97
N ILE A 254 7.30 0.01 -20.71
CA ILE A 254 8.61 0.35 -21.28
C ILE A 254 9.71 -0.60 -20.77
N VAL A 255 9.76 -0.88 -19.47
CA VAL A 255 10.79 -1.77 -18.88
C VAL A 255 10.67 -3.19 -19.44
N TYR A 256 9.45 -3.72 -19.52
CA TYR A 256 9.20 -5.05 -20.06
C TYR A 256 9.42 -5.11 -21.59
N ALA A 257 9.02 -4.08 -22.33
CA ALA A 257 9.26 -3.99 -23.79
C ALA A 257 10.76 -3.90 -24.11
N ARG A 258 11.52 -3.06 -23.39
CA ARG A 258 12.98 -2.95 -23.56
C ARG A 258 13.70 -4.25 -23.23
N ALA A 259 13.25 -4.95 -22.19
CA ALA A 259 13.82 -6.24 -21.82
C ALA A 259 13.49 -7.34 -22.84
N TRP A 260 12.31 -7.31 -23.45
CA TRP A 260 11.97 -8.18 -24.55
C TRP A 260 12.82 -7.85 -25.79
N ALA A 261 12.89 -6.58 -26.20
CA ALA A 261 13.68 -6.17 -27.35
C ALA A 261 15.15 -6.61 -27.23
N ARG A 262 15.76 -6.45 -26.05
CA ARG A 262 17.12 -6.97 -25.79
C ARG A 262 17.22 -8.48 -25.95
N ARG A 263 16.25 -9.27 -25.45
CA ARG A 263 16.25 -10.73 -25.60
C ARG A 263 16.09 -11.13 -27.07
N THR A 264 15.15 -10.51 -27.79
CA THR A 264 14.90 -10.81 -29.21
C THR A 264 16.12 -10.48 -30.06
N ILE A 265 16.73 -9.31 -29.86
CA ILE A 265 17.96 -8.92 -30.57
C ILE A 265 19.10 -9.89 -30.27
N HIS A 266 19.30 -10.26 -29.00
CA HIS A 266 20.37 -11.20 -28.63
C HIS A 266 20.12 -12.63 -29.15
N SER A 267 18.86 -13.05 -29.31
CA SER A 267 18.54 -14.32 -29.98
C SER A 267 18.67 -14.25 -31.50
N SER A 268 18.37 -13.10 -32.12
CA SER A 268 18.52 -12.90 -33.57
C SER A 268 19.99 -12.86 -34.00
N PHE A 269 20.89 -12.36 -33.16
CA PHE A 269 22.34 -12.48 -33.39
C PHE A 269 22.90 -13.89 -33.19
N LYS A 270 22.10 -14.85 -32.69
CA LYS A 270 22.53 -16.22 -32.44
C LYS A 270 22.16 -17.20 -33.57
N ILE A 271 21.56 -16.73 -34.67
CA ILE A 271 21.23 -17.55 -35.84
C ILE A 271 21.63 -16.76 -37.08
N GLU A 272 22.86 -17.00 -37.55
CA GLU A 272 23.25 -17.30 -38.94
C GLU A 272 24.78 -17.12 -39.07
N GLY A 273 25.53 -18.23 -39.04
CA GLY A 273 26.92 -18.27 -39.53
C GLY A 273 28.05 -17.88 -38.59
N SER A 274 28.46 -18.80 -37.70
CA SER A 274 29.83 -19.37 -37.65
C SER A 274 30.10 -20.02 -36.30
N SER A 275 30.58 -21.25 -36.38
CA SER A 275 31.30 -21.92 -35.32
C SER A 275 32.46 -21.05 -34.84
N PHE A 276 32.30 -20.35 -33.71
CA PHE A 276 33.43 -19.99 -32.88
C PHE A 276 33.05 -20.06 -31.41
N LEU A 277 33.67 -21.03 -30.77
CA LEU A 277 33.52 -21.41 -29.39
C LEU A 277 34.30 -20.36 -28.57
N LEU A 278 33.62 -19.30 -28.13
CA LEU A 278 34.14 -18.40 -27.09
C LEU A 278 33.45 -18.76 -25.77
N VAL A 279 34.10 -19.68 -25.06
CA VAL A 279 33.96 -19.87 -23.62
C VAL A 279 34.05 -18.50 -22.95
N HIS A 280 32.99 -18.08 -22.26
CA HIS A 280 33.09 -17.00 -21.29
C HIS A 280 33.70 -17.61 -20.02
N ASP A 281 34.76 -16.96 -19.53
CA ASP A 281 35.64 -17.41 -18.43
C ASP A 281 34.92 -17.61 -17.07
N GLU A 282 33.63 -17.26 -16.95
CA GLU A 282 32.86 -17.41 -15.70
C GLU A 282 32.14 -18.76 -15.55
N ASP A 283 31.98 -19.55 -16.61
CA ASP A 283 31.40 -20.92 -16.54
C ASP A 283 32.47 -22.01 -16.31
N LEU A 284 33.77 -21.65 -16.37
CA LEU A 284 34.88 -22.61 -16.22
C LEU A 284 35.20 -22.92 -14.75
N GLU A 285 34.90 -22.02 -13.82
CA GLU A 285 35.08 -22.27 -12.37
C GLU A 285 34.01 -23.22 -11.81
N LEU A 286 32.73 -23.03 -12.20
CA LEU A 286 31.64 -23.88 -11.72
C LEU A 286 31.71 -25.32 -12.30
N HIS A 287 32.23 -25.46 -13.52
CA HIS A 287 32.43 -26.78 -14.14
C HIS A 287 33.67 -27.52 -13.60
N LYS A 288 34.75 -26.78 -13.23
CA LYS A 288 35.91 -27.36 -12.52
C LYS A 288 35.57 -27.85 -11.12
N GLU A 289 34.68 -27.15 -10.41
CA GLU A 289 34.25 -27.52 -9.06
C GLU A 289 33.29 -28.72 -9.04
N LEU A 290 32.52 -28.94 -10.11
CA LEU A 290 31.69 -30.14 -10.29
C LEU A 290 32.51 -31.37 -10.72
N LEU A 291 33.57 -31.19 -11.53
CA LEU A 291 34.45 -32.29 -11.96
C LEU A 291 35.44 -32.73 -10.86
N SER A 292 35.89 -31.84 -9.97
CA SER A 292 36.73 -32.23 -8.81
C SER A 292 35.94 -33.05 -7.79
N ARG A 293 34.62 -32.84 -7.70
CA ARG A 293 33.73 -33.56 -6.78
C ARG A 293 33.25 -34.91 -7.32
N HIS A 294 33.35 -35.15 -8.64
CA HIS A 294 32.94 -36.41 -9.26
C HIS A 294 34.09 -37.42 -9.43
N ASN A 295 35.34 -36.96 -9.45
CA ASN A 295 36.53 -37.84 -9.56
C ASN A 295 37.04 -38.41 -8.23
N SER A 296 36.34 -38.20 -7.11
CA SER A 296 36.66 -38.82 -5.81
C SER A 296 35.77 -40.03 -5.47
N PHE A 297 34.84 -40.42 -6.36
CA PHE A 297 33.85 -41.48 -6.10
C PHE A 297 33.87 -42.69 -7.05
N ALA A 298 34.91 -42.86 -7.88
CA ALA A 298 35.05 -44.05 -8.70
C ALA A 298 36.53 -44.43 -8.90
N GLY A 299 36.97 -45.51 -8.22
CA GLY A 299 38.19 -46.23 -8.57
C GLY A 299 39.15 -46.52 -7.41
N ASN A 300 38.83 -47.49 -6.55
CA ASN A 300 39.63 -48.71 -6.39
C ASN A 300 39.05 -49.59 -5.28
N GLY A 301 38.60 -50.79 -5.66
CA GLY A 301 38.39 -51.89 -4.74
C GLY A 301 39.73 -52.51 -4.35
N ASP A 302 39.89 -52.89 -3.08
CA ASP A 302 39.86 -54.29 -2.65
C ASP A 302 40.39 -54.46 -1.22
N SER A 303 39.81 -55.45 -0.53
CA SER A 303 40.37 -56.24 0.58
C SER A 303 40.18 -55.82 2.06
N TYR A 304 39.24 -56.56 2.69
CA TYR A 304 39.27 -57.25 3.99
C TYR A 304 39.49 -56.55 5.35
N SER A 305 38.61 -56.94 6.28
CA SER A 305 38.78 -57.10 7.75
C SER A 305 38.87 -55.81 8.59
N LEU A 306 38.45 -55.69 9.85
CA LEU A 306 37.72 -56.48 10.86
C LEU A 306 37.51 -55.47 12.03
N LEU A 307 36.38 -55.58 12.75
CA LEU A 307 36.21 -55.32 14.20
C LEU A 307 36.44 -53.92 14.83
N SER A 308 35.43 -53.52 15.64
CA SER A 308 35.56 -52.94 17.01
C SER A 308 36.05 -51.47 17.10
N ASN A 309 35.61 -50.56 17.98
CA ASN A 309 34.88 -50.62 19.24
C ASN A 309 34.34 -49.22 19.62
N ASN A 310 33.41 -49.18 20.57
CA ASN A 310 33.01 -48.01 21.36
C ASN A 310 34.19 -47.27 22.03
N GLY A 311 34.02 -45.96 22.26
CA GLY A 311 34.92 -45.18 23.11
C GLY A 311 34.39 -43.79 23.45
N SER A 312 33.57 -43.71 24.50
CA SER A 312 33.27 -42.48 25.25
C SER A 312 34.50 -41.97 26.01
N MET A 313 34.76 -40.66 26.06
CA MET A 313 35.10 -39.99 27.33
C MET A 313 35.04 -38.45 27.28
N TYR A 314 34.30 -37.94 28.27
CA TYR A 314 34.27 -36.63 28.90
C TYR A 314 35.48 -35.68 28.75
N SER A 315 35.17 -34.41 28.49
CA SER A 315 35.68 -33.30 29.34
C SER A 315 34.67 -32.14 29.36
N ASN A 316 34.43 -31.62 30.56
CA ASN A 316 33.61 -30.46 30.92
C ASN A 316 34.24 -29.92 32.22
N PRO A 317 33.94 -28.71 32.74
CA PRO A 317 33.52 -27.45 32.11
C PRO A 317 34.34 -26.24 32.65
N LYS A 318 34.12 -25.02 32.11
CA LYS A 318 34.35 -23.65 32.67
C LYS A 318 34.29 -22.68 31.47
N GLU A 319 33.71 -21.49 31.45
CA GLU A 319 32.99 -20.62 32.37
C GLU A 319 32.44 -19.49 31.46
N GLY A 320 31.22 -18.98 31.68
CA GLY A 320 30.65 -17.91 30.84
C GLY A 320 29.13 -17.97 30.70
N ASN A 321 28.43 -18.05 31.82
CA ASN A 321 26.98 -18.23 31.89
C ASN A 321 26.27 -16.88 32.20
N SER A 322 26.16 -16.01 31.20
CA SER A 322 25.24 -14.86 31.27
C SER A 322 24.75 -14.33 29.91
N ASP A 323 25.52 -14.44 28.82
CA ASP A 323 25.12 -13.85 27.52
C ASP A 323 24.30 -14.77 26.61
N VAL A 324 24.42 -16.09 26.77
CA VAL A 324 23.74 -17.07 25.88
C VAL A 324 22.23 -17.17 26.17
N ARG A 325 21.75 -16.70 27.33
CA ARG A 325 20.31 -16.73 27.66
C ARG A 325 19.54 -15.58 26.99
N CYS A 326 20.16 -14.41 26.82
CA CYS A 326 19.53 -13.29 26.10
C CYS A 326 19.46 -13.54 24.60
N GLU A 327 20.49 -14.15 23.99
CA GLU A 327 20.43 -14.53 22.58
C GLU A 327 19.39 -15.63 22.31
N ARG A 328 19.16 -16.56 23.26
CA ARG A 328 18.15 -17.61 23.07
C ARG A 328 16.71 -17.10 23.19
N ILE A 329 16.46 -16.10 24.02
CA ILE A 329 15.12 -15.49 24.14
C ILE A 329 14.83 -14.59 22.93
N ILE A 330 15.85 -13.93 22.37
CA ILE A 330 15.70 -13.07 21.18
C ILE A 330 15.68 -13.90 19.88
N GLY A 331 16.38 -15.04 19.86
CA GLY A 331 16.46 -15.94 18.69
C GLY A 331 15.25 -16.86 18.50
N GLN A 332 14.37 -17.01 19.50
CA GLN A 332 13.15 -17.83 19.40
C GLN A 332 11.91 -17.01 19.03
N ASP A 333 11.92 -15.69 19.31
CA ASP A 333 10.96 -14.70 18.79
C ASP A 333 11.45 -14.08 17.48
N HIS A 334 12.29 -14.81 16.74
CA HIS A 334 12.70 -14.44 15.39
C HIS A 334 11.48 -14.50 14.47
N LEU A 335 10.74 -13.40 14.43
CA LEU A 335 9.86 -12.95 13.36
C LEU A 335 9.23 -14.13 12.61
N THR A 336 8.47 -14.95 13.35
CA THR A 336 7.77 -16.10 12.78
C THR A 336 6.88 -15.56 11.67
N MET A 337 7.35 -15.81 10.46
CA MET A 337 6.79 -15.53 9.14
C MET A 337 5.61 -14.54 9.12
N LEU A 338 5.85 -13.30 8.65
CA LEU A 338 4.76 -12.46 8.15
C LEU A 338 3.99 -13.25 7.05
N GLY A 339 2.93 -13.96 7.42
CA GLY A 339 2.26 -14.87 6.47
C GLY A 339 1.28 -15.86 7.09
N GLU A 340 1.40 -16.20 8.38
CA GLU A 340 0.44 -17.09 9.05
C GLU A 340 -0.67 -16.31 9.75
N GLU A 341 -1.91 -16.80 9.66
CA GLU A 341 -3.06 -16.25 10.38
C GLU A 341 -2.89 -16.51 11.88
N HIS A 342 -2.45 -15.51 12.64
CA HIS A 342 -2.45 -15.59 14.09
C HIS A 342 -3.86 -15.33 14.64
N SER A 343 -4.35 -16.24 15.48
CA SER A 343 -5.59 -16.02 16.24
C SER A 343 -5.49 -14.74 17.08
N ALA A 344 -6.58 -13.97 17.16
CA ALA A 344 -6.62 -12.70 17.90
C ALA A 344 -6.13 -12.84 19.35
N ALA A 345 -6.42 -13.97 20.00
CA ALA A 345 -5.97 -14.27 21.35
C ALA A 345 -4.44 -14.41 21.46
N VAL A 346 -3.77 -14.86 20.39
CA VAL A 346 -2.31 -14.96 20.33
C VAL A 346 -1.68 -13.58 20.12
N LEU A 347 -2.30 -12.74 19.28
CA LEU A 347 -1.84 -11.36 19.05
C LEU A 347 -1.89 -10.51 20.31
N LEU A 348 -3.01 -10.56 21.06
CA LEU A 348 -3.18 -9.79 22.31
C LEU A 348 -2.21 -10.18 23.43
N ARG A 349 -1.61 -11.38 23.36
CA ARG A 349 -0.61 -11.85 24.33
C ARG A 349 0.82 -11.42 23.97
N ARG A 350 1.07 -10.95 22.74
CA ARG A 350 2.41 -10.52 22.31
C ARG A 350 2.70 -9.08 22.75
N SER A 351 3.90 -8.85 23.26
CA SER A 351 4.41 -7.51 23.61
C SER A 351 4.48 -6.59 22.39
N ASP A 352 4.85 -7.12 21.22
CA ASP A 352 4.91 -6.38 19.96
C ASP A 352 3.57 -5.71 19.60
N PHE A 353 2.45 -6.38 19.88
CA PHE A 353 1.12 -5.83 19.65
C PHE A 353 0.86 -4.61 20.55
N TRP A 354 1.16 -4.72 21.84
CA TRP A 354 0.94 -3.62 22.79
C TRP A 354 1.84 -2.44 22.49
N LEU A 355 3.08 -2.70 22.07
CA LEU A 355 3.99 -1.63 21.69
C LEU A 355 3.52 -0.92 20.41
N TYR A 356 3.07 -1.68 19.41
CA TYR A 356 2.41 -1.13 18.24
C TYR A 356 1.19 -0.30 18.63
N TYR A 357 0.33 -0.85 19.48
CA TYR A 357 -0.90 -0.21 19.94
C TYR A 357 -0.61 1.10 20.64
N ILE A 358 0.31 1.14 21.61
CA ILE A 358 0.70 2.36 22.34
C ILE A 358 1.31 3.39 21.38
N THR A 359 2.22 2.95 20.50
CA THR A 359 2.85 3.84 19.51
C THR A 359 1.81 4.48 18.59
N TYR A 360 0.85 3.69 18.11
CA TYR A 360 -0.22 4.17 17.24
C TYR A 360 -1.24 5.03 17.99
N PHE A 361 -1.61 4.62 19.20
CA PHE A 361 -2.54 5.34 20.07
C PHE A 361 -1.99 6.74 20.40
N CYS A 362 -0.71 6.84 20.75
CA CYS A 362 -0.07 8.12 21.01
C CYS A 362 0.22 8.89 19.71
N GLY A 363 0.93 8.30 18.76
CA GLY A 363 1.37 9.00 17.55
C GLY A 363 0.24 9.27 16.55
N GLY A 364 -0.44 8.21 16.12
CA GLY A 364 -1.49 8.27 15.10
C GLY A 364 -2.68 9.11 15.52
N THR A 365 -3.20 8.90 16.74
CA THR A 365 -4.36 9.65 17.25
C THR A 365 -4.04 11.14 17.45
N ILE A 366 -2.88 11.48 18.03
CA ILE A 366 -2.46 12.89 18.17
C ILE A 366 -2.33 13.53 16.79
N GLY A 367 -1.77 12.82 15.81
CA GLY A 367 -1.66 13.28 14.43
C GLY A 367 -3.03 13.56 13.79
N LEU A 368 -4.04 12.71 14.02
CA LEU A 368 -5.41 12.91 13.53
C LEU A 368 -6.08 14.10 14.20
N VAL A 369 -5.98 14.22 15.53
CA VAL A 369 -6.53 15.37 16.28
C VAL A 369 -5.90 16.67 15.79
N TYR A 370 -4.58 16.69 15.59
CA TYR A 370 -3.88 17.84 15.01
C TYR A 370 -4.39 18.17 13.60
N SER A 371 -4.51 17.19 12.71
CA SER A 371 -5.00 17.36 11.35
C SER A 371 -6.42 17.95 11.31
N ASN A 372 -7.32 17.44 12.16
CA ASN A 372 -8.71 17.87 12.20
C ASN A 372 -8.88 19.31 12.68
N ASN A 373 -7.98 19.77 13.56
CA ASN A 373 -8.02 21.12 14.13
C ASN A 373 -7.11 22.11 13.39
N LEU A 374 -6.38 21.66 12.35
CA LEU A 374 -5.33 22.45 11.71
C LEU A 374 -5.81 23.79 11.16
N GLY A 375 -7.00 23.81 10.56
CA GLY A 375 -7.61 25.05 10.06
C GLY A 375 -7.92 26.05 11.17
N GLN A 376 -8.37 25.58 12.33
CA GLN A 376 -8.70 26.45 13.46
C GLN A 376 -7.43 26.90 14.21
N ILE A 377 -6.42 26.04 14.32
CA ILE A 377 -5.09 26.42 14.83
C ILE A 377 -4.50 27.54 13.96
N ALA A 378 -4.53 27.38 12.64
CA ALA A 378 -4.05 28.40 11.69
C ALA A 378 -4.79 29.74 11.87
N GLN A 379 -6.13 29.70 11.99
CA GLN A 379 -6.93 30.91 12.23
C GLN A 379 -6.60 31.58 13.56
N SER A 380 -6.42 30.81 14.64
CA SER A 380 -6.11 31.35 15.98
C SER A 380 -4.76 32.07 16.05
N LEU A 381 -3.80 31.68 15.19
CA LEU A 381 -2.49 32.29 15.07
C LEU A 381 -2.46 33.48 14.09
N GLY A 382 -3.61 33.86 13.52
CA GLY A 382 -3.69 34.91 12.50
C GLY A 382 -3.21 34.47 11.11
N LEU A 383 -3.02 33.17 10.88
CA LEU A 383 -2.50 32.57 9.64
C LEU A 383 -3.63 32.06 8.71
N SER A 384 -4.83 32.62 8.78
CA SER A 384 -6.01 32.18 8.01
C SER A 384 -5.74 32.09 6.51
N SER A 385 -4.99 33.05 5.95
CA SER A 385 -4.60 33.10 4.52
C SER A 385 -3.62 31.99 4.12
N SER A 386 -2.90 31.40 5.08
CA SER A 386 -1.89 30.36 4.87
C SER A 386 -2.36 28.95 5.24
N THR A 387 -3.65 28.78 5.55
CA THR A 387 -4.24 27.48 5.94
C THR A 387 -3.93 26.40 4.91
N SER A 388 -4.07 26.71 3.62
CA SER A 388 -3.81 25.75 2.54
C SER A 388 -2.35 25.30 2.48
N THR A 389 -1.40 26.21 2.75
CA THR A 389 0.04 25.91 2.82
C THR A 389 0.35 24.97 3.98
N ILE A 390 -0.22 25.24 5.16
CA ILE A 390 0.00 24.40 6.36
C ILE A 390 -0.58 23.00 6.15
N VAL A 391 -1.78 22.91 5.57
CA VAL A 391 -2.43 21.64 5.22
C VAL A 391 -1.60 20.86 4.21
N THR A 392 -1.14 21.53 3.15
CA THR A 392 -0.28 20.93 2.12
C THR A 392 1.02 20.40 2.73
N LEU A 393 1.65 21.16 3.63
CA LEU A 393 2.88 20.74 4.31
C LEU A 393 2.66 19.50 5.19
N TYR A 394 1.61 19.50 6.02
CA TYR A 394 1.25 18.33 6.84
C TYR A 394 0.97 17.09 5.97
N SER A 395 0.19 17.26 4.92
CA SER A 395 -0.16 16.19 3.97
C SER A 395 1.08 15.63 3.25
N SER A 396 2.05 16.49 2.94
CA SER A 396 3.32 16.10 2.32
C SER A 396 4.20 15.30 3.27
N PHE A 397 4.30 15.69 4.55
CA PHE A 397 5.01 14.88 5.55
C PHE A 397 4.36 13.51 5.75
N SER A 398 3.02 13.44 5.74
CA SER A 398 2.28 12.17 5.74
C SER A 398 2.61 11.32 4.51
N PHE A 399 2.65 11.92 3.32
CA PHE A 399 3.04 11.26 2.07
C PHE A 399 4.46 10.67 2.14
N PHE A 400 5.46 11.49 2.48
CA PHE A 400 6.85 11.04 2.54
C PHE A 400 7.06 10.00 3.64
N GLY A 401 6.44 10.18 4.82
CA GLY A 401 6.51 9.20 5.90
C GLY A 401 5.97 7.83 5.48
N ARG A 402 4.85 7.79 4.77
CA ARG A 402 4.26 6.55 4.24
C ARG A 402 5.11 5.94 3.13
N LEU A 403 5.65 6.76 2.22
CA LEU A 403 6.47 6.29 1.10
C LEU A 403 7.80 5.69 1.60
N LEU A 404 8.49 6.39 2.50
CA LEU A 404 9.79 5.98 3.06
C LEU A 404 9.69 4.81 4.05
N SER A 405 8.48 4.44 4.50
CA SER A 405 8.28 3.30 5.41
C SER A 405 8.79 1.96 4.85
N ALA A 406 8.84 1.82 3.52
CA ALA A 406 9.40 0.65 2.86
C ALA A 406 10.87 0.83 2.41
N GLY A 407 11.50 1.97 2.73
CA GLY A 407 12.93 2.21 2.48
C GLY A 407 13.85 1.09 3.01
N PRO A 408 13.61 0.51 4.20
CA PRO A 408 14.41 -0.61 4.69
C PRO A 408 14.36 -1.87 3.80
N ASP A 409 13.33 -2.06 2.97
CA ASP A 409 13.27 -3.21 2.05
C ASP A 409 14.24 -3.06 0.86
N TYR A 410 14.72 -1.85 0.57
CA TYR A 410 15.81 -1.62 -0.40
C TYR A 410 17.20 -1.77 0.24
N ILE A 411 17.32 -1.50 1.54
CA ILE A 411 18.59 -1.53 2.27
C ILE A 411 18.67 -2.88 3.00
N ARG A 412 19.15 -3.91 2.29
CA ARG A 412 19.28 -5.30 2.77
C ARG A 412 20.24 -5.49 3.98
N SER A 413 20.71 -4.41 4.63
CA SER A 413 21.83 -4.45 5.58
C SER A 413 21.56 -3.93 7.00
N CYS A 414 20.35 -3.53 7.37
CA CYS A 414 20.11 -3.08 8.75
C CYS A 414 18.90 -3.75 9.39
N SER A 415 19.13 -4.39 10.54
CA SER A 415 18.17 -4.90 11.52
C SER A 415 17.26 -3.79 12.11
N PHE A 416 16.51 -3.09 11.26
CA PHE A 416 15.43 -2.20 11.68
C PHE A 416 14.08 -2.78 11.23
N SER A 417 13.78 -3.98 11.73
CA SER A 417 12.48 -4.64 11.59
C SER A 417 11.35 -3.93 12.36
N TYR A 418 11.67 -2.89 13.14
CA TYR A 418 10.71 -2.25 14.04
C TYR A 418 9.79 -1.23 13.34
N ILE A 419 10.33 -0.47 12.38
CA ILE A 419 9.56 0.49 11.57
C ILE A 419 8.63 -0.24 10.58
N ARG A 420 8.96 -1.51 10.28
CA ARG A 420 8.19 -2.41 9.41
C ARG A 420 6.78 -2.70 9.95
N ALA A 421 6.59 -2.74 11.27
CA ALA A 421 5.33 -3.12 11.91
C ALA A 421 4.32 -1.96 12.01
N VAL A 422 4.79 -0.73 12.28
CA VAL A 422 3.93 0.42 12.65
C VAL A 422 2.96 0.86 11.53
N TRP A 423 3.36 0.69 10.26
CA TRP A 423 2.54 1.13 9.12
C TRP A 423 1.92 -0.01 8.30
N THR A 424 2.55 -1.19 8.28
CA THR A 424 1.98 -2.35 7.56
C THR A 424 0.92 -3.11 8.37
N GLN A 425 0.86 -2.98 9.70
CA GLN A 425 -0.20 -3.61 10.50
C GLN A 425 -1.57 -2.91 10.37
N GLN A 426 -1.64 -1.61 10.04
CA GLN A 426 -2.90 -0.94 9.69
C GLN A 426 -3.59 -1.68 8.52
N CYS A 427 -2.79 -2.15 7.56
CA CYS A 427 -3.27 -2.93 6.42
C CYS A 427 -3.70 -4.36 6.80
N ARG A 428 -3.12 -4.93 7.87
CA ARG A 428 -3.29 -6.34 8.21
C ARG A 428 -4.43 -6.57 9.22
N CYS A 429 -4.63 -5.69 10.20
CA CYS A 429 -5.79 -5.75 11.11
C CYS A 429 -7.14 -5.64 10.36
N GLN A 430 -7.19 -4.94 9.23
CA GLN A 430 -8.39 -4.84 8.38
C GLN A 430 -8.54 -5.99 7.38
N SER A 431 -7.45 -6.66 7.00
CA SER A 431 -7.43 -7.76 6.02
C SER A 431 -7.48 -9.17 6.66
N GLN A 432 -7.36 -9.27 7.99
CA GLN A 432 -7.07 -10.52 8.73
C GLN A 432 -8.21 -11.55 8.80
N HIS A 433 -9.31 -11.33 8.08
CA HIS A 433 -10.44 -12.27 8.05
C HIS A 433 -10.74 -12.84 6.66
N CYS A 434 -10.07 -12.36 5.61
CA CYS A 434 -10.40 -12.69 4.21
C CYS A 434 -9.71 -13.94 3.64
N HIS A 435 -8.75 -14.56 4.35
CA HIS A 435 -7.92 -15.61 3.75
C HIS A 435 -8.50 -17.03 3.84
N ASN A 436 -9.67 -17.20 4.49
CA ASN A 436 -10.21 -18.51 4.81
C ASN A 436 -11.53 -18.83 4.08
N LYS A 437 -11.51 -18.93 2.73
CA LYS A 437 -12.50 -19.75 2.00
C LYS A 437 -12.24 -20.16 0.54
N TYR A 438 -11.02 -20.04 0.00
CA TYR A 438 -10.72 -20.64 -1.31
C TYR A 438 -9.29 -21.20 -1.39
N PRO A 439 -8.98 -22.38 -0.80
CA PRO A 439 -7.74 -23.07 -1.12
C PRO A 439 -7.84 -23.87 -2.42
N HIS A 440 -9.00 -24.44 -2.76
CA HIS A 440 -9.14 -25.29 -3.96
C HIS A 440 -10.58 -25.28 -4.49
N ARG A 441 -10.84 -24.51 -5.56
CA ARG A 441 -12.04 -24.71 -6.40
C ARG A 441 -11.74 -24.49 -7.88
N PHE A 442 -10.64 -25.08 -8.36
CA PHE A 442 -10.46 -25.47 -9.76
C PHE A 442 -9.64 -26.76 -9.80
N ALA A 443 -10.11 -27.79 -9.09
CA ALA A 443 -9.73 -29.16 -9.36
C ALA A 443 -10.77 -29.75 -10.32
N SER A 444 -10.42 -29.80 -11.60
CA SER A 444 -10.65 -30.98 -12.45
C SER A 444 -11.98 -31.73 -12.21
N LEU A 445 -13.05 -31.28 -12.87
CA LEU A 445 -14.13 -32.17 -13.29
C LEU A 445 -13.62 -33.05 -14.44
N ARG A 446 -12.90 -34.13 -14.10
CA ARG A 446 -12.73 -35.30 -14.98
C ARG A 446 -13.54 -36.43 -14.36
N PHE A 447 -14.75 -36.61 -14.90
CA PHE A 447 -15.58 -37.78 -14.65
C PHE A 447 -14.88 -39.01 -15.26
N SER A 448 -14.39 -39.91 -14.41
CA SER A 448 -14.25 -41.33 -14.73
C SER A 448 -15.33 -42.08 -13.98
N ARG A 449 -16.39 -42.49 -14.67
CA ARG A 449 -17.23 -43.64 -14.31
C ARG A 449 -17.12 -44.65 -15.44
N CYS A 450 -16.21 -45.60 -15.28
CA CYS A 450 -16.39 -46.94 -15.84
C CYS A 450 -17.02 -47.79 -14.73
N THR A 451 -18.20 -48.33 -14.97
CA THR A 451 -18.70 -49.55 -14.32
C THR A 451 -19.79 -50.12 -15.22
N SER A 452 -19.48 -51.29 -15.78
CA SER A 452 -20.40 -52.41 -16.04
C SER A 452 -21.75 -52.11 -16.72
N LEU A 453 -21.80 -52.19 -18.04
CA LEU A 453 -22.41 -53.30 -18.81
C LEU A 453 -22.10 -53.11 -20.30
#